data_AF-A0A8T7GBG2-F1
#
_entry.id   AF-A0A8T7GBG2-F1
#
_cell.length_a   1.000
_cell.length_b   1.000
_cell.length_c   1.000
_cell.angle_alpha   90.00
_cell.angle_beta   90.00
_cell.angle_gamma   90.00
#
_symmetry.space_group_name_H-M   'P 1'
#
loop_
_entity.id
_entity.type
_entity.pdbx_description
1 polymer ?
#
loop_
_entity_poly.entity_id
_entity_poly.type
_entity_poly.pdbx_seq_one_letter_code
_entity_poly.pdbx_strand_id
1 'polypeptide(L)'
;MIVADSHMAMILPDDISQRVSDFLAGKKGFPFINKDELVCIMYLYGKNSGVGTEIDQVAGLAQKTASQAAVDIDIYLNSSAGKLDSEYIRSKFQNRQLQLAIEKKTEAGRLSSDPVILVDCFAQHIAYHKQDYFFELYGPFKDSELTADIRPALSGRMVMVGYNKKSAQELDFHPLIAVYTWFKEQV
;
A
#
# COMPACT_ATOMS: atom_id res chain seq x y z
N MET A 1 -15.11 -8.72 13.77
CA MET A 1 -14.98 -7.93 12.54
C MET A 1 -13.61 -8.21 11.94
N ILE A 2 -13.57 -8.82 10.75
CA ILE A 2 -12.34 -9.24 10.02
C ILE A 2 -11.34 -8.08 9.84
N VAL A 3 -11.86 -6.85 9.81
CA VAL A 3 -11.12 -5.59 9.63
C VAL A 3 -10.19 -5.24 10.81
N ALA A 4 -10.40 -5.79 12.01
CA ALA A 4 -9.70 -5.33 13.21
C ALA A 4 -8.18 -5.61 13.22
N ASP A 5 -7.72 -6.61 12.44
CA ASP A 5 -6.31 -7.01 12.36
C ASP A 5 -5.75 -6.88 10.92
N SER A 6 -6.46 -6.19 10.03
CA SER A 6 -5.96 -5.94 8.66
C SER A 6 -4.81 -4.95 8.69
N HIS A 7 -3.70 -5.31 8.04
CA HIS A 7 -2.51 -4.48 7.93
C HIS A 7 -2.29 -4.03 6.48
N MET A 8 -1.68 -2.87 6.28
CA MET A 8 -1.33 -2.38 4.95
C MET A 8 0.01 -1.66 4.99
N ALA A 9 0.82 -1.88 3.97
CA ALA A 9 2.10 -1.23 3.79
C ALA A 9 2.37 -0.95 2.31
N MET A 10 3.08 0.13 2.01
CA MET A 10 3.78 0.27 0.75
C MET A 10 5.15 -0.36 0.94
N ILE A 11 5.40 -1.43 0.19
CA ILE A 11 6.59 -2.26 0.32
C ILE A 11 7.70 -1.75 -0.59
N LEU A 12 7.35 -1.25 -1.78
CA LEU A 12 8.32 -0.67 -2.71
C LEU A 12 7.91 0.75 -3.08
N PRO A 13 8.86 1.69 -3.18
CA PRO A 13 10.29 1.51 -2.86
C PRO A 13 10.55 1.43 -1.34
N ASP A 14 11.59 0.71 -0.92
CA ASP A 14 11.90 0.45 0.50
C ASP A 14 12.15 1.73 1.32
N ASP A 15 12.62 2.80 0.66
CA ASP A 15 12.89 4.10 1.27
C ASP A 15 11.69 5.07 1.20
N ILE A 16 10.48 4.59 0.85
CA ILE A 16 9.29 5.44 0.68
C ILE A 16 9.02 6.30 1.93
N SER A 17 9.18 5.73 3.12
CA SER A 17 8.92 6.47 4.35
C SER A 17 9.86 7.66 4.53
N GLN A 18 11.11 7.53 4.09
CA GLN A 18 12.07 8.63 4.08
C GLN A 18 11.69 9.67 3.02
N ARG A 19 11.33 9.23 1.80
CA ARG A 19 10.92 10.13 0.70
C ARG A 19 9.71 10.99 1.06
N VAL A 20 8.69 10.39 1.67
CA VAL A 20 7.51 11.14 2.15
C VAL A 20 7.90 12.15 3.23
N SER A 21 8.80 11.77 4.14
CA SER A 21 9.29 12.67 5.19
C SER A 21 10.05 13.87 4.62
N ASP A 22 10.91 13.64 3.62
CA ASP A 22 11.65 14.71 2.95
C ASP A 22 10.74 15.60 2.10
N PHE A 23 9.71 15.04 1.46
CA PHE A 23 8.69 15.80 0.73
C PHE A 23 7.90 16.74 1.66
N LEU A 24 7.50 16.24 2.83
CA LEU A 24 6.82 17.04 3.86
C LEU A 24 7.69 18.15 4.42
N ALA A 25 8.98 17.87 4.63
CA ALA A 25 9.96 18.85 5.08
C ALA A 25 10.35 19.88 4.00
N GLY A 26 9.79 19.78 2.79
CA GLY A 26 10.12 20.66 1.67
C GLY A 26 11.50 20.41 1.05
N LYS A 27 12.17 19.33 1.43
CA LYS A 27 13.48 18.93 0.89
C LYS A 27 13.36 18.25 -0.47
N LYS A 28 12.18 17.71 -0.78
CA LYS A 28 11.87 17.05 -2.06
C LYS A 28 10.58 17.61 -2.66
N GLY A 29 10.53 17.70 -3.99
CA GLY A 29 9.33 18.01 -4.77
C GLY A 29 8.59 16.76 -5.22
N PHE A 30 7.36 16.92 -5.66
CA PHE A 30 6.61 15.88 -6.37
C PHE A 30 6.93 15.93 -7.87
N PRO A 31 7.08 14.78 -8.57
CA PRO A 31 7.04 13.42 -8.03
C PRO A 31 8.32 13.07 -7.26
N PHE A 32 8.19 12.35 -6.15
CA PHE A 32 9.33 11.85 -5.38
C PHE A 32 9.64 10.36 -5.61
N ILE A 33 8.85 9.70 -6.47
CA ILE A 33 9.09 8.37 -7.04
C ILE A 33 9.27 8.53 -8.55
N ASN A 34 10.34 7.98 -9.10
CA ASN A 34 10.67 8.10 -10.51
C ASN A 34 9.77 7.19 -11.36
N LYS A 35 9.56 7.56 -12.62
CA LYS A 35 8.68 6.85 -13.55
C LYS A 35 9.00 5.36 -13.67
N ASP A 36 10.27 5.02 -13.73
CA ASP A 36 10.72 3.64 -13.99
C ASP A 36 10.83 2.79 -12.71
N GLU A 37 10.57 3.38 -11.53
CA GLU A 37 10.58 2.64 -10.27
C GLU A 37 9.34 1.77 -10.14
N LEU A 38 9.55 0.55 -9.64
CA LEU A 38 8.48 -0.35 -9.27
C LEU A 38 7.89 0.08 -7.92
N VAL A 39 6.57 0.18 -7.86
CA VAL A 39 5.83 0.53 -6.66
C VAL A 39 4.93 -0.64 -6.30
N CYS A 40 4.98 -1.06 -5.04
CA CYS A 40 4.20 -2.18 -4.53
C CYS A 40 3.47 -1.76 -3.26
N ILE A 41 2.16 -1.92 -3.23
CA ILE A 41 1.34 -1.80 -2.04
C ILE A 41 0.78 -3.16 -1.65
N MET A 42 0.75 -3.47 -0.35
CA MET A 42 0.29 -4.74 0.20
C MET A 42 -0.84 -4.49 1.19
N TYR A 43 -1.86 -5.34 1.12
CA TYR A 43 -2.95 -5.45 2.08
C TYR A 43 -2.98 -6.87 2.65
N LEU A 44 -2.92 -6.98 3.97
CA LEU A 44 -3.02 -8.23 4.71
C LEU A 44 -4.43 -8.36 5.29
N TYR A 45 -5.06 -9.49 5.03
CA TYR A 45 -6.40 -9.81 5.49
C TYR A 45 -6.40 -11.07 6.36
N GLY A 46 -7.21 -11.03 7.42
CA GLY A 46 -7.34 -12.12 8.39
C GLY A 46 -6.65 -11.82 9.72
N LYS A 47 -7.14 -12.46 10.79
CA LYS A 47 -6.61 -12.31 12.15
C LYS A 47 -5.30 -13.08 12.32
N ASN A 48 -4.67 -12.99 13.50
CA ASN A 48 -3.56 -13.88 13.87
C ASN A 48 -3.94 -15.38 13.77
N SER A 49 -5.23 -15.70 13.90
CA SER A 49 -5.77 -17.06 13.71
C SER A 49 -6.07 -17.45 12.26
N GLY A 50 -5.75 -16.58 11.29
CA GLY A 50 -6.07 -16.76 9.87
C GLY A 50 -7.53 -16.44 9.49
N VAL A 51 -7.86 -16.74 8.24
CA VAL A 51 -9.17 -16.67 7.61
C VAL A 51 -9.77 -18.08 7.62
N GLY A 52 -10.79 -18.29 8.45
CA GLY A 52 -11.50 -19.57 8.57
C GLY A 52 -12.54 -19.73 7.46
N THR A 53 -13.83 -19.78 7.84
CA THR A 53 -14.95 -19.92 6.90
C THR A 53 -15.32 -18.62 6.18
N GLU A 54 -14.58 -17.53 6.41
CA GLU A 54 -14.92 -16.17 5.95
C GLU A 54 -14.17 -15.77 4.66
N ILE A 55 -13.66 -16.74 3.90
CA ILE A 55 -12.84 -16.50 2.69
C ILE A 55 -13.55 -15.60 1.69
N ASP A 56 -14.82 -15.88 1.38
CA ASP A 56 -15.59 -15.08 0.41
C ASP A 56 -15.81 -13.64 0.89
N GLN A 57 -15.93 -13.44 2.21
CA GLN A 57 -16.06 -12.08 2.78
C GLN A 57 -14.75 -11.31 2.65
N VAL A 58 -13.61 -11.98 2.88
CA VAL A 58 -12.29 -11.39 2.67
C VAL A 58 -12.05 -11.06 1.20
N ALA A 59 -12.41 -11.95 0.29
CA ALA A 59 -12.30 -11.72 -1.15
C ALA A 59 -13.16 -10.52 -1.59
N GLY A 60 -14.40 -10.42 -1.11
CA GLY A 60 -15.27 -9.27 -1.37
C GLY A 60 -14.72 -7.97 -0.80
N LEU A 61 -14.08 -8.01 0.38
CA LEU A 61 -13.39 -6.84 0.95
C LEU A 61 -12.20 -6.42 0.10
N ALA A 62 -11.35 -7.37 -0.33
CA ALA A 62 -10.21 -7.11 -1.19
C ALA A 62 -10.62 -6.50 -2.52
N GLN A 63 -11.67 -7.04 -3.15
CA GLN A 63 -12.23 -6.48 -4.38
C GLN A 63 -12.72 -5.05 -4.17
N LYS A 64 -13.40 -4.76 -3.06
CA LYS A 64 -13.82 -3.39 -2.72
C LYS A 64 -12.62 -2.47 -2.52
N THR A 65 -11.56 -2.94 -1.87
CA THR A 65 -10.30 -2.18 -1.70
C THR A 65 -9.67 -1.84 -3.04
N ALA A 66 -9.54 -2.81 -3.95
CA ALA A 66 -8.99 -2.59 -5.28
C ALA A 66 -9.85 -1.60 -6.11
N SER A 67 -11.18 -1.74 -6.06
CA SER A 67 -12.09 -0.81 -6.72
C SER A 67 -11.98 0.62 -6.17
N GLN A 68 -11.80 0.77 -4.86
CA GLN A 68 -11.60 2.10 -4.27
C GLN A 68 -10.27 2.72 -4.72
N ALA A 69 -9.18 1.94 -4.74
CA ALA A 69 -7.90 2.41 -5.25
C ALA A 69 -7.98 2.85 -6.72
N ALA A 70 -8.72 2.11 -7.55
CA ALA A 70 -8.98 2.48 -8.95
C ALA A 70 -9.73 3.82 -9.06
N VAL A 71 -10.77 4.03 -8.23
CA VAL A 71 -11.49 5.32 -8.15
C VAL A 71 -10.54 6.45 -7.75
N ASP A 72 -9.68 6.23 -6.76
CA ASP A 72 -8.74 7.25 -6.28
C ASP A 72 -7.72 7.62 -7.38
N ILE A 73 -7.21 6.63 -8.12
CA ILE A 73 -6.35 6.82 -9.30
C ILE A 73 -7.08 7.65 -10.37
N ASP A 74 -8.32 7.28 -10.71
CA ASP A 74 -9.13 7.98 -11.71
C ASP A 74 -9.42 9.44 -11.33
N ILE A 75 -9.65 9.70 -10.04
CA ILE A 75 -9.81 11.07 -9.53
C ILE A 75 -8.56 11.89 -9.83
N TYR A 76 -7.36 11.35 -9.63
CA TYR A 76 -6.12 12.05 -9.93
C TYR A 76 -5.88 12.20 -11.43
N LEU A 77 -6.10 11.15 -12.23
CA LEU A 77 -5.95 11.16 -13.69
C LEU A 77 -6.83 12.20 -14.37
N ASN A 78 -8.08 12.32 -13.93
CA ASN A 78 -9.09 13.19 -14.54
C ASN A 78 -9.21 14.57 -13.88
N SER A 79 -8.42 14.84 -12.84
CA SER A 79 -8.41 16.14 -12.19
C SER A 79 -7.58 17.18 -12.94
N SER A 80 -7.81 18.46 -12.64
CA SER A 80 -6.95 19.53 -13.13
C SER A 80 -5.50 19.30 -12.67
N ALA A 81 -4.53 19.76 -13.45
CA ALA A 81 -3.10 19.61 -13.15
C ALA A 81 -2.72 20.05 -11.72
N GLY A 82 -3.50 20.95 -11.12
CA GLY A 82 -3.30 21.41 -9.75
C GLY A 82 -3.45 20.34 -8.66
N LYS A 83 -4.14 19.21 -8.89
CA LYS A 83 -4.20 18.13 -7.87
C LYS A 83 -2.97 17.24 -7.82
N LEU A 84 -2.12 17.31 -8.84
CA LEU A 84 -0.81 16.66 -8.90
C LEU A 84 0.33 17.68 -8.72
N ASP A 85 0.00 18.87 -8.22
CA ASP A 85 0.98 19.87 -7.83
C ASP A 85 1.60 19.56 -6.46
N SER A 86 2.87 19.91 -6.30
CA SER A 86 3.62 19.66 -5.07
C SER A 86 3.01 20.35 -3.84
N GLU A 87 2.50 21.57 -3.98
CA GLU A 87 1.90 22.32 -2.86
C GLU A 87 0.56 21.71 -2.46
N TYR A 88 -0.26 21.33 -3.44
CA TYR A 88 -1.54 20.67 -3.19
C TYR A 88 -1.36 19.33 -2.46
N ILE A 89 -0.48 18.46 -2.96
CA ILE A 89 -0.22 17.16 -2.33
C ILE A 89 0.35 17.35 -0.92
N ARG A 90 1.28 18.29 -0.74
CA ARG A 90 1.85 18.59 0.58
C ARG A 90 0.79 19.09 1.56
N SER A 91 -0.12 19.96 1.12
CA SER A 91 -1.25 20.43 1.93
C SER A 91 -2.16 19.27 2.34
N LYS A 92 -2.45 18.32 1.42
CA LYS A 92 -3.23 17.12 1.73
C LYS A 92 -2.57 16.30 2.85
N PHE A 93 -1.26 16.08 2.77
CA PHE A 93 -0.55 15.30 3.78
C PHE A 93 -0.45 16.03 5.12
N GLN A 94 -0.22 17.35 5.12
CA GLN A 94 -0.23 18.17 6.34
C GLN A 94 -1.60 18.14 7.02
N ASN A 95 -2.70 18.22 6.26
CA ASN A 95 -4.05 18.09 6.81
C ASN A 95 -4.27 16.72 7.46
N ARG A 96 -3.77 15.64 6.85
CA ARG A 96 -3.81 14.31 7.45
C ARG A 96 -3.01 14.24 8.76
N GLN A 97 -1.84 14.88 8.82
CA GLN A 97 -1.05 14.99 10.04
C GLN A 97 -1.83 15.66 11.18
N LEU A 98 -2.55 16.75 10.88
CA LEU A 98 -3.38 17.45 11.86
C LEU A 98 -4.53 16.58 12.36
N GLN A 99 -5.20 15.83 11.48
CA GLN A 99 -6.25 14.89 11.87
C GLN A 99 -5.72 13.82 12.84
N LEU A 100 -4.56 13.24 12.54
CA LEU A 100 -3.93 12.22 13.41
C LEU A 100 -3.59 12.78 14.81
N ALA A 101 -3.14 14.04 14.88
CA ALA A 101 -2.88 14.71 16.15
C ALA A 101 -4.14 14.89 17.00
N ILE A 102 -5.28 15.23 16.37
CA ILE A 102 -6.58 15.35 17.04
C ILE A 102 -7.09 13.99 17.53
N GLU A 103 -6.92 12.94 16.72
CA GLU A 103 -7.31 11.56 17.07
C GLU A 103 -6.49 10.98 18.23
N LYS A 104 -5.50 11.70 18.77
CA LYS A 104 -4.55 11.24 19.80
C LYS A 104 -3.85 9.92 19.42
N LYS A 105 -3.76 9.62 18.12
CA LYS A 105 -2.89 8.56 17.57
C LYS A 105 -1.44 9.02 17.50
N THR A 106 -1.05 9.91 18.42
CA THR A 106 0.29 10.46 18.58
C THR A 106 1.14 9.49 19.38
N GLU A 107 1.48 8.37 18.76
CA GLU A 107 2.87 7.96 18.84
C GLU A 107 3.60 8.75 17.74
N ALA A 108 4.59 9.53 18.15
CA ALA A 108 5.37 10.37 17.25
C ALA A 108 6.18 9.48 16.30
N GLY A 109 5.58 9.09 15.17
CA GLY A 109 6.24 8.32 14.12
C GLY A 109 5.24 7.37 13.44
N ARG A 110 4.89 7.51 12.17
CA ARG A 110 5.40 8.40 11.14
C ARG A 110 4.24 8.61 10.16
N LEU A 111 3.90 9.86 9.82
CA LEU A 111 2.95 10.13 8.74
C LEU A 111 3.33 9.36 7.45
N SER A 112 4.62 9.09 7.28
CA SER A 112 5.18 8.32 6.18
C SER A 112 4.96 6.80 6.23
N SER A 113 4.28 6.30 7.26
CA SER A 113 3.71 4.96 7.34
C SER A 113 2.19 5.00 7.58
N ASP A 114 1.56 6.18 7.51
CA ASP A 114 0.10 6.29 7.64
C ASP A 114 -0.57 5.64 6.44
N PRO A 115 -1.54 4.74 6.66
CA PRO A 115 -2.26 4.05 5.61
C PRO A 115 -2.80 4.96 4.49
N VAL A 116 -3.42 6.08 4.86
CA VAL A 116 -4.04 6.99 3.88
C VAL A 116 -2.97 7.61 2.99
N ILE A 117 -1.84 8.01 3.57
CA ILE A 117 -0.70 8.58 2.85
C ILE A 117 -0.11 7.58 1.87
N LEU A 118 0.05 6.32 2.27
CA LEU A 118 0.65 5.29 1.40
C LEU A 118 -0.24 4.95 0.21
N VAL A 119 -1.56 4.84 0.41
CA VAL A 119 -2.52 4.65 -0.69
C VAL A 119 -2.51 5.85 -1.63
N ASP A 120 -2.50 7.07 -1.07
CA ASP A 120 -2.37 8.28 -1.87
C ASP A 120 -1.08 8.31 -2.69
N CYS A 121 0.06 7.91 -2.11
CA CYS A 121 1.32 7.84 -2.83
C CYS A 121 1.23 6.88 -4.02
N PHE A 122 0.62 5.70 -3.82
CA PHE A 122 0.42 4.72 -4.89
C PHE A 122 -0.44 5.31 -6.02
N ALA A 123 -1.59 5.88 -5.66
CA ALA A 123 -2.53 6.43 -6.62
C ALA A 123 -1.96 7.63 -7.39
N GLN A 124 -1.31 8.55 -6.69
CA GLN A 124 -0.68 9.74 -7.28
C GLN A 124 0.46 9.36 -8.22
N HIS A 125 1.27 8.36 -7.87
CA HIS A 125 2.37 7.88 -8.71
C HIS A 125 1.84 7.34 -10.05
N ILE A 126 0.87 6.43 -9.98
CA ILE A 126 0.23 5.85 -11.17
C ILE A 126 -0.39 6.94 -12.03
N ALA A 127 -1.15 7.86 -11.41
CA ALA A 127 -1.83 8.91 -12.12
C ALA A 127 -0.87 9.91 -12.78
N TYR A 128 0.17 10.34 -12.06
CA TYR A 128 1.15 11.31 -12.57
C TYR A 128 1.93 10.75 -13.77
N HIS A 129 2.38 9.51 -13.69
CA HIS A 129 3.13 8.86 -14.76
C HIS A 129 2.25 8.19 -15.81
N LYS A 130 0.92 8.19 -15.61
CA LYS A 130 -0.09 7.53 -16.46
C LYS A 130 0.24 6.06 -16.72
N GLN A 131 0.56 5.33 -15.65
CA GLN A 131 0.93 3.93 -15.73
C GLN A 131 -0.30 3.02 -15.61
N ASP A 132 -0.19 1.83 -16.19
CA ASP A 132 -1.10 0.75 -15.87
C ASP A 132 -0.82 0.22 -14.45
N TYR A 133 -1.80 -0.47 -13.88
CA TYR A 133 -1.68 -1.10 -12.57
C TYR A 133 -2.51 -2.39 -12.51
N PHE A 134 -2.14 -3.27 -11.60
CA PHE A 134 -2.94 -4.46 -11.29
C PHE A 134 -2.99 -4.72 -9.78
N PHE A 135 -4.03 -5.42 -9.36
CA PHE A 135 -4.17 -5.97 -8.02
C PHE A 135 -4.40 -7.46 -8.10
N GLU A 136 -3.79 -8.22 -7.19
CA GLU A 136 -3.95 -9.67 -7.14
C GLU A 136 -4.00 -10.16 -5.69
N LEU A 137 -4.96 -11.05 -5.40
CA LEU A 137 -5.23 -11.61 -4.09
C LEU A 137 -4.69 -13.04 -3.99
N TYR A 138 -3.97 -13.32 -2.92
CA TYR A 138 -3.33 -14.59 -2.64
C TYR A 138 -3.78 -15.18 -1.30
N GLY A 139 -3.67 -16.50 -1.19
CA GLY A 139 -4.01 -17.27 0.01
C GLY A 139 -5.47 -17.74 0.04
N PRO A 140 -5.96 -18.23 1.20
CA PRO A 140 -5.25 -18.32 2.47
C PRO A 140 -3.98 -19.19 2.39
N PHE A 141 -2.86 -18.73 2.96
CA PHE A 141 -1.61 -19.47 2.89
C PHE A 141 -1.59 -20.66 3.84
N LYS A 142 -1.09 -21.81 3.37
CA LYS A 142 -0.84 -23.00 4.20
C LYS A 142 0.56 -22.96 4.78
N ASP A 143 0.76 -23.59 5.94
CA ASP A 143 2.08 -23.70 6.57
C ASP A 143 3.14 -24.32 5.65
N SER A 144 2.74 -25.25 4.78
CA SER A 144 3.61 -25.92 3.80
C SER A 144 4.10 -25.00 2.68
N GLU A 145 3.42 -23.87 2.46
CA GLU A 145 3.75 -22.89 1.42
C GLU A 145 4.68 -21.78 1.96
N LEU A 146 4.94 -21.77 3.27
CA LEU A 146 5.65 -20.70 3.97
C LEU A 146 6.93 -21.20 4.64
N THR A 147 7.99 -20.40 4.53
CA THR A 147 9.21 -20.59 5.31
C THR A 147 8.98 -20.28 6.80
N ALA A 148 9.77 -20.89 7.68
CA ALA A 148 9.52 -20.88 9.13
C ALA A 148 9.54 -19.46 9.75
N ASP A 149 10.32 -18.56 9.18
CA ASP A 149 10.47 -17.15 9.56
C ASP A 149 9.21 -16.31 9.29
N ILE A 150 8.54 -16.50 8.14
CA ILE A 150 7.35 -15.70 7.76
C ILE A 150 6.03 -16.38 8.16
N ARG A 151 6.07 -17.68 8.49
CA ARG A 151 4.89 -18.47 8.85
C ARG A 151 4.04 -17.83 9.97
N PRO A 152 4.60 -17.30 11.07
CA PRO A 152 3.81 -16.67 12.12
C PRO A 152 3.01 -15.45 11.64
N ALA A 153 3.50 -14.77 10.59
CA ALA A 153 2.87 -13.56 10.06
C ALA A 153 1.82 -13.84 8.98
N LEU A 154 1.94 -14.95 8.23
CA LEU A 154 1.14 -15.19 7.03
C LEU A 154 0.27 -16.44 7.07
N SER A 155 0.52 -17.39 7.98
CA SER A 155 -0.25 -18.63 8.02
C SER A 155 -1.75 -18.39 8.18
N GLY A 156 -2.53 -19.02 7.31
CA GLY A 156 -3.98 -18.89 7.24
C GLY A 156 -4.48 -17.52 6.78
N ARG A 157 -3.62 -16.54 6.47
CA ARG A 157 -4.02 -15.20 6.03
C ARG A 157 -4.05 -15.08 4.53
N MET A 158 -4.73 -14.05 4.05
CA MET A 158 -4.75 -13.68 2.64
C MET A 158 -4.00 -12.36 2.43
N VAL A 159 -3.33 -12.21 1.31
CA VAL A 159 -2.58 -10.99 0.97
C VAL A 159 -3.01 -10.53 -0.40
N MET A 160 -3.39 -9.26 -0.52
CA MET A 160 -3.52 -8.60 -1.81
C MET A 160 -2.29 -7.72 -2.05
N VAL A 161 -1.72 -7.79 -3.24
CA VAL A 161 -0.66 -6.89 -3.70
C VAL A 161 -1.15 -6.06 -4.87
N GLY A 162 -0.70 -4.81 -4.93
CA GLY A 162 -0.92 -3.89 -6.04
C GLY A 162 0.40 -3.39 -6.59
N TYR A 163 0.57 -3.42 -7.91
CA TYR A 163 1.77 -2.96 -8.61
C TYR A 163 1.44 -1.95 -9.71
N ASN A 164 2.36 -1.03 -10.01
CA ASN A 164 2.30 -0.09 -11.15
C ASN A 164 2.74 -0.75 -12.48
N LYS A 165 2.23 -1.94 -12.76
CA LYS A 165 2.43 -2.69 -14.00
C LYS A 165 1.08 -3.12 -14.55
N LYS A 166 1.00 -3.47 -15.83
CA LYS A 166 -0.26 -3.90 -16.42
C LYS A 166 -0.76 -5.24 -15.89
N SER A 167 0.16 -6.14 -15.59
CA SER A 167 -0.16 -7.46 -15.05
C SER A 167 1.06 -8.09 -14.37
N ALA A 168 0.83 -9.18 -13.64
CA ALA A 168 1.88 -9.94 -12.99
C ALA A 168 2.95 -10.47 -13.97
N GLN A 169 2.62 -10.68 -15.25
CA GLN A 169 3.56 -11.16 -16.26
C GLN A 169 4.61 -10.13 -16.68
N GLU A 170 4.40 -8.84 -16.37
CA GLU A 170 5.39 -7.79 -16.62
C GLU A 170 6.39 -7.61 -15.46
N LEU A 171 6.26 -8.43 -14.41
CA LEU A 171 7.24 -8.48 -13.33
C LEU A 171 8.28 -9.57 -13.63
N ASP A 172 9.54 -9.26 -13.36
CA ASP A 172 10.65 -10.22 -13.49
C ASP A 172 10.65 -11.29 -12.37
N PHE A 173 9.68 -11.24 -11.47
CA PHE A 173 9.58 -12.09 -10.29
C PHE A 173 8.11 -12.29 -9.89
N HIS A 174 7.83 -13.36 -9.12
CA HIS A 174 6.48 -13.63 -8.62
C HIS A 174 6.00 -12.51 -7.67
N PRO A 175 4.77 -11.96 -7.80
CA PRO A 175 4.35 -10.76 -7.06
C PRO A 175 4.48 -10.81 -5.53
N LEU A 176 4.41 -12.01 -4.94
CA LEU A 176 4.62 -12.23 -3.50
C LEU A 176 6.07 -12.13 -3.02
N ILE A 177 7.08 -12.11 -3.89
CA ILE A 177 8.49 -12.05 -3.47
C ILE A 177 8.79 -10.78 -2.67
N ALA A 178 8.26 -9.62 -3.09
CA ALA A 178 8.40 -8.38 -2.35
C ALA A 178 7.75 -8.48 -0.96
N VAL A 179 6.57 -9.12 -0.86
CA VAL A 179 5.88 -9.35 0.41
C VAL A 179 6.71 -10.20 1.37
N TYR A 180 7.25 -11.32 0.89
CA TYR A 180 8.06 -12.20 1.72
C TYR A 180 9.35 -11.52 2.17
N THR A 181 9.99 -10.74 1.30
CA THR A 181 11.19 -9.97 1.65
C THR A 181 10.87 -8.96 2.75
N TRP A 182 9.79 -8.19 2.59
CA TRP A 182 9.35 -7.21 3.57
C TRP A 182 9.09 -7.84 4.94
N PHE A 183 8.33 -8.94 5.01
CA PHE A 183 8.08 -9.60 6.29
C PHE A 183 9.34 -10.13 6.97
N LYS A 184 10.34 -10.60 6.21
CA LYS A 184 11.61 -11.05 6.77
C LYS A 184 12.42 -9.93 7.41
N GLU A 185 12.31 -8.70 6.88
CA GLU A 185 13.02 -7.54 7.42
C GLU A 185 12.37 -6.96 8.68
N GLN A 186 11.12 -7.34 8.98
CA GLN A 186 10.38 -6.91 10.16
C GLN A 186 10.52 -7.86 11.37
N VAL A 187 11.13 -9.05 11.18
CA VAL A 187 11.34 -10.09 12.21
C VAL A 187 12.76 -10.01 12.75
#